data_AF-A0A291GB12-F1
#
_entry.id   AF-A0A291GB12-F1
#
_cell.length_a   1.000
_cell.length_b   1.000
_cell.length_c   1.000
_cell.angle_alpha   90.00
_cell.angle_beta   90.00
_cell.angle_gamma   90.00
#
_symmetry.space_group_name_H-M   'P 1'
#
loop_
_entity.id
_entity.type
_entity.pdbx_description
1 polymer ?
#
loop_
_entity_poly.entity_id
_entity_poly.type
_entity_poly.pdbx_seq_one_letter_code
_entity_poly.pdbx_strand_id
1 'polypeptide(L)'
;MADFRMKKIALGAIGVSILIVGVAIFQMATKNNTSETSSDPMTIERPENVPLDAVFRGGLDGGFFISLERRDLVLKDGIKVPAYWIEAYDSYSGIAEYKGMGIFISDREMSSDGETYFYAPPSVEDILSSGYFDGSELAFDIDGHAKVGRIIPVDINLDH
;
A
#
# COMPACT_ATOMS: atom_id res chain seq x y z
N MET A 1 28.37 21.99 -84.60
CA MET A 1 29.11 23.28 -84.62
C MET A 1 28.39 24.25 -83.70
N ALA A 2 29.18 25.08 -83.01
CA ALA A 2 28.86 26.11 -82.02
C ALA A 2 29.11 25.71 -80.55
N ASP A 3 30.09 26.43 -80.03
CA ASP A 3 30.90 26.33 -78.83
C ASP A 3 30.20 26.70 -77.52
N PHE A 4 30.70 26.08 -76.44
CA PHE A 4 31.23 26.73 -75.22
C PHE A 4 30.53 27.99 -74.69
N ARG A 5 30.00 27.93 -73.46
CA ARG A 5 30.43 28.81 -72.34
C ARG A 5 30.05 28.25 -70.97
N MET A 6 31.06 28.32 -70.10
CA MET A 6 31.10 28.03 -68.66
C MET A 6 29.91 28.59 -67.86
N LYS A 7 29.58 27.92 -66.74
CA LYS A 7 29.65 28.57 -65.43
C LYS A 7 29.88 27.58 -64.30
N LYS A 8 30.91 27.91 -63.52
CA LYS A 8 31.43 27.26 -62.33
C LYS A 8 30.55 27.57 -61.11
N ILE A 9 30.50 26.60 -60.20
CA ILE A 9 30.40 26.72 -58.73
C ILE A 9 29.09 27.30 -58.17
N ALA A 10 28.35 26.44 -57.45
CA ALA A 10 27.95 26.67 -56.06
C ALA A 10 27.38 25.36 -55.49
N LEU A 11 28.26 24.50 -54.96
CA LEU A 11 27.86 23.45 -54.03
C LEU A 11 27.47 24.15 -52.71
N GLY A 12 26.24 24.64 -52.65
CA GLY A 12 25.66 25.22 -51.45
C GLY A 12 25.32 24.10 -50.49
N ALA A 13 25.96 24.11 -49.33
CA ALA A 13 25.67 23.25 -48.19
C ALA A 13 24.19 23.31 -47.82
N ILE A 14 23.40 22.38 -48.35
CA ILE A 14 22.05 22.07 -47.91
C ILE A 14 22.10 20.65 -47.38
N GLY A 15 22.42 20.54 -46.10
CA GLY A 15 22.51 19.27 -45.42
C GLY A 15 23.28 19.49 -44.14
N VAL A 16 22.67 19.12 -43.01
CA VAL A 16 23.22 19.21 -41.66
C VAL A 16 23.02 20.57 -40.95
N SER A 17 21.77 21.06 -40.87
CA SER A 17 21.40 22.03 -39.82
C SER A 17 20.03 21.78 -39.16
N ILE A 18 19.37 20.64 -39.41
CA ILE A 18 18.04 20.33 -38.81
C ILE A 18 18.11 19.23 -37.74
N LEU A 19 19.26 18.57 -37.53
CA LEU A 19 19.31 17.41 -36.65
C LEU A 19 19.75 17.68 -35.19
N ILE A 20 20.28 18.87 -34.87
CA ILE A 20 20.84 19.12 -33.52
C ILE A 20 19.82 19.75 -32.55
N VAL A 21 18.78 20.41 -33.05
CA VAL A 21 17.75 21.03 -32.18
C VAL A 21 16.72 20.00 -31.68
N GLY A 22 16.52 18.88 -32.38
CA GLY A 22 15.55 17.84 -31.98
C GLY A 22 15.99 16.96 -30.80
N VAL A 23 17.29 16.77 -30.58
CA VAL A 23 17.79 15.88 -29.52
C VAL A 23 17.82 16.56 -28.15
N ALA A 24 18.03 17.87 -28.10
CA ALA A 24 18.01 18.63 -26.84
C ALA A 24 16.59 18.74 -26.25
N ILE A 25 15.55 18.84 -27.08
CA ILE A 25 14.16 18.91 -26.61
C ILE A 25 13.68 17.52 -26.13
N PHE A 26 14.14 16.44 -26.76
CA PHE A 26 13.76 15.09 -26.34
C PHE A 26 14.42 14.66 -25.01
N GLN A 27 15.66 15.11 -24.72
CA GLN A 27 16.30 14.84 -23.42
C GLN A 27 15.80 15.74 -22.27
N MET A 28 15.11 16.84 -22.60
CA MET A 28 14.51 17.71 -21.58
C MET A 28 13.07 17.28 -21.21
N ALA A 29 12.44 16.43 -22.03
CA ALA A 29 11.13 15.84 -21.74
C ALA A 29 11.19 14.53 -20.93
N THR A 30 12.37 13.88 -20.82
CA THR A 30 12.55 12.67 -20.02
C THR A 30 13.13 12.92 -18.63
N LYS A 31 13.31 14.19 -18.23
CA LYS A 31 13.85 14.57 -16.91
C LYS A 31 12.83 15.07 -15.88
N ASN A 32 11.54 15.13 -16.23
CA ASN A 32 10.49 15.56 -15.31
C ASN A 32 9.39 14.50 -15.31
N ASN A 33 9.52 13.48 -14.46
CA ASN A 33 8.42 12.71 -13.85
C ASN A 33 8.90 11.52 -13.01
N THR A 34 10.15 11.50 -12.56
CA THR A 34 10.40 10.91 -11.24
C THR A 34 9.97 11.96 -10.23
N SER A 35 8.65 12.01 -9.97
CA SER A 35 8.20 12.33 -8.63
C SER A 35 8.85 11.27 -7.75
N GLU A 36 10.03 11.59 -7.23
CA GLU A 36 10.47 11.03 -5.96
C GLU A 36 9.39 11.50 -4.99
N THR A 37 8.30 10.75 -4.92
CA THR A 37 7.33 10.82 -3.85
C THR A 37 8.20 10.59 -2.63
N SER A 38 8.52 11.67 -1.92
CA SER A 38 9.27 11.61 -0.68
C SER A 38 8.58 10.55 0.16
N SER A 39 9.18 9.37 0.26
CA SER A 39 8.73 8.31 1.16
C SER A 39 9.16 8.64 2.58
N ASP A 40 9.06 9.92 2.94
CA ASP A 40 9.03 10.30 4.34
C ASP A 40 7.68 9.76 4.84
N PRO A 41 7.66 8.79 5.76
CA PRO A 41 6.41 8.33 6.33
C PRO A 41 5.73 9.57 6.92
N MET A 42 4.58 9.93 6.35
CA MET A 42 3.80 11.05 6.85
C MET A 42 3.52 10.78 8.33
N THR A 43 4.09 11.61 9.18
CA THR A 43 3.99 11.47 10.62
C THR A 43 2.79 12.29 11.04
N ILE A 44 1.61 11.66 11.06
CA ILE A 44 0.50 12.19 11.86
C ILE A 44 0.99 12.22 13.31
N GLU A 45 0.79 13.37 13.97
CA GLU A 45 1.09 13.51 15.39
C GLU A 45 0.22 12.54 16.18
N ARG A 46 0.83 11.68 16.99
CA ARG A 46 0.11 10.69 17.78
C ARG A 46 -0.66 11.40 18.90
N PRO A 47 -2.00 11.23 19.00
CA PRO A 47 -2.75 11.74 20.12
C PRO A 47 -2.30 11.12 21.46
N GLU A 48 -2.32 11.88 22.55
CA GLU A 48 -1.79 11.47 23.86
C GLU A 48 -2.44 10.20 24.44
N ASN A 49 -3.70 9.93 24.07
CA ASN A 49 -4.50 8.79 24.49
C ASN A 49 -4.28 7.51 23.66
N VAL A 50 -3.44 7.57 22.62
CA VAL A 50 -3.13 6.40 21.78
C VAL A 50 -1.90 5.66 22.34
N PRO A 51 -1.99 4.33 22.57
CA PRO A 51 -0.86 3.52 23.03
C PRO A 51 0.37 3.66 22.13
N LEU A 52 1.59 3.61 22.70
CA LEU A 52 2.83 3.83 21.95
C LEU A 52 3.12 2.74 20.92
N ASP A 53 2.66 1.52 21.18
CA ASP A 53 2.79 0.35 20.32
C ASP A 53 1.80 0.33 19.15
N ALA A 54 0.75 1.17 19.17
CA ALA A 54 -0.20 1.25 18.07
C ALA A 54 0.46 1.81 16.80
N VAL A 55 0.24 1.20 15.65
CA VAL A 55 0.85 1.57 14.38
C VAL A 55 -0.13 2.37 13.54
N PHE A 56 0.29 3.54 13.02
CA PHE A 56 -0.56 4.35 12.16
C PHE A 56 -0.73 3.74 10.77
N ARG A 57 -1.98 3.63 10.32
CA ARG A 57 -2.36 3.15 8.98
C ARG A 57 -3.47 4.02 8.42
N GLY A 58 -3.19 4.66 7.28
CA GLY A 58 -4.08 5.65 6.67
C GLY A 58 -3.43 6.42 5.53
N GLY A 59 -4.18 7.39 5.01
CA GLY A 59 -3.76 8.32 3.96
C GLY A 59 -3.81 9.78 4.40
N LEU A 60 -3.78 10.69 3.43
CA LEU A 60 -3.85 12.14 3.67
C LEU A 60 -5.17 12.58 4.32
N ASP A 61 -6.24 11.85 4.04
CA ASP A 61 -7.60 12.16 4.49
C ASP A 61 -7.94 11.53 5.86
N GLY A 62 -6.98 10.86 6.49
CA GLY A 62 -7.12 10.25 7.80
C GLY A 62 -6.74 8.76 7.84
N GLY A 63 -6.92 8.16 9.01
CA GLY A 63 -6.68 6.76 9.25
C GLY A 63 -6.84 6.38 10.71
N PHE A 64 -6.24 5.26 11.08
CA PHE A 64 -6.30 4.70 12.42
C PHE A 64 -4.91 4.41 12.96
N PHE A 65 -4.74 4.59 14.27
CA PHE A 65 -3.69 3.89 15.00
C PHE A 65 -4.23 2.54 15.43
N ILE A 66 -3.53 1.47 15.08
CA ILE A 66 -3.98 0.10 15.29
C ILE A 66 -2.98 -0.62 16.20
N SER A 67 -3.45 -1.10 17.35
CA SER A 67 -2.73 -2.08 18.16
C SER A 67 -3.40 -3.44 18.02
N LEU A 68 -2.58 -4.49 18.03
CA LEU A 68 -3.01 -5.85 17.77
C LEU A 68 -2.25 -6.83 18.66
N GLU A 69 -2.98 -7.63 19.44
CA GLU A 69 -2.41 -8.69 20.27
C GLU A 69 -3.03 -10.03 19.87
N ARG A 70 -2.20 -11.05 19.60
CA ARG A 70 -2.73 -12.38 19.29
C ARG A 70 -3.32 -13.03 20.55
N ARG A 71 -4.61 -13.39 20.48
CA ARG A 71 -5.35 -14.10 21.52
C ARG A 71 -6.17 -15.21 20.89
N ASP A 72 -5.58 -16.40 20.77
CA ASP A 72 -6.29 -17.56 20.22
C ASP A 72 -7.52 -17.88 21.09
N LEU A 73 -8.69 -18.05 20.47
CA LEU A 73 -9.92 -18.45 21.15
C LEU A 73 -9.97 -19.98 21.27
N VAL A 74 -10.21 -20.48 22.47
CA VAL A 74 -10.38 -21.91 22.72
C VAL A 74 -11.86 -22.28 22.64
N LEU A 75 -12.21 -23.15 21.69
CA LEU A 75 -13.56 -23.68 21.52
C LEU A 75 -13.85 -24.77 22.57
N LYS A 76 -15.14 -25.13 22.71
CA LYS A 76 -15.61 -26.12 23.71
C LYS A 76 -15.00 -27.52 23.54
N ASP A 77 -14.58 -27.87 22.34
CA ASP A 77 -13.93 -29.13 21.99
C ASP A 77 -12.40 -29.07 22.14
N GLY A 78 -11.85 -27.94 22.61
CA GLY A 78 -10.41 -27.72 22.80
C GLY A 78 -9.68 -27.23 21.53
N ILE A 79 -10.37 -27.06 20.40
CA ILE A 79 -9.79 -26.49 19.19
C ILE A 79 -9.47 -25.02 19.43
N LYS A 80 -8.31 -24.56 18.93
CA LYS A 80 -7.91 -23.15 18.96
C LYS A 80 -8.24 -22.49 17.63
N VAL A 81 -8.96 -21.38 17.69
CA VAL A 81 -9.24 -20.49 16.56
C VAL A 81 -8.31 -19.28 16.67
N PRO A 82 -7.51 -18.97 15.63
CA PRO A 82 -6.68 -17.78 15.64
C PRO A 82 -7.56 -16.52 15.76
N ALA A 83 -7.27 -15.72 16.77
CA ALA A 83 -8.02 -14.51 17.09
C ALA A 83 -7.08 -13.49 17.73
N TYR A 84 -7.57 -12.26 17.83
CA TYR A 84 -6.78 -11.10 18.19
C TYR A 84 -7.60 -10.15 19.06
N TRP A 85 -6.95 -9.50 20.03
CA TRP A 85 -7.45 -8.27 20.61
C TRP A 85 -7.04 -7.12 19.70
N ILE A 86 -8.01 -6.38 19.18
CA ILE A 86 -7.80 -5.24 18.29
C ILE A 86 -8.18 -3.97 19.05
N GLU A 87 -7.33 -2.96 18.96
CA GLU A 87 -7.67 -1.61 19.35
C GLU A 87 -7.41 -0.67 18.17
N ALA A 88 -8.46 -0.03 17.67
CA ALA A 88 -8.38 0.94 16.60
C ALA A 88 -8.78 2.32 17.12
N TYR A 89 -7.88 3.29 16.98
CA TYR A 89 -8.04 4.65 17.46
C TYR A 89 -8.08 5.61 16.27
N ASP A 90 -9.06 6.50 16.25
CA ASP A 90 -9.13 7.56 15.26
C ASP A 90 -7.87 8.43 15.32
N SER A 91 -7.27 8.69 14.16
CA SER A 91 -5.98 9.37 14.04
C SER A 91 -5.96 10.82 14.52
N TYR A 92 -7.12 11.48 14.59
CA TYR A 92 -7.22 12.88 14.98
C TYR A 92 -7.57 13.07 16.45
N SER A 93 -8.60 12.36 16.91
CA SER A 93 -9.12 12.47 18.28
C SER A 93 -8.45 11.51 19.26
N GLY A 94 -7.81 10.46 18.75
CA GLY A 94 -7.32 9.33 19.55
C GLY A 94 -8.43 8.57 20.29
N ILE A 95 -9.69 8.84 19.99
CA ILE A 95 -10.82 8.09 20.56
C ILE A 95 -10.79 6.70 19.95
N ALA A 96 -11.01 5.70 20.79
CA ALA A 96 -11.08 4.33 20.34
C ALA A 96 -12.41 4.09 19.61
N GLU A 97 -12.32 3.77 18.33
CA GLU A 97 -13.44 3.39 17.48
C GLU A 97 -13.78 1.92 17.67
N TYR A 98 -12.77 1.11 17.99
CA TYR A 98 -12.96 -0.28 18.38
C TYR A 98 -11.97 -0.72 19.45
N LYS A 99 -12.46 -1.52 20.41
CA LYS A 99 -11.66 -2.26 21.38
C LYS A 99 -12.33 -3.60 21.67
N GLY A 100 -11.72 -4.69 21.24
CA GLY A 100 -12.30 -6.00 21.50
C GLY A 100 -11.65 -7.13 20.72
N MET A 101 -12.26 -8.30 20.83
CA MET A 101 -11.80 -9.51 20.15
C MET A 101 -12.18 -9.49 18.67
N GLY A 102 -11.33 -10.06 17.82
CA GLY A 102 -11.60 -10.30 16.42
C GLY A 102 -11.06 -11.66 15.99
N ILE A 103 -11.74 -12.32 15.05
CA ILE A 103 -11.34 -13.63 14.52
C ILE A 103 -10.66 -13.44 13.19
N PHE A 104 -9.54 -14.14 12.98
CA PHE A 104 -8.88 -14.16 11.68
C PHE A 104 -9.67 -14.99 10.68
N ILE A 105 -9.88 -14.42 9.50
CA ILE A 105 -10.43 -15.05 8.33
C ILE A 105 -9.45 -14.82 7.17
N SER A 106 -8.97 -15.91 6.58
CA SER A 106 -8.28 -15.84 5.29
C SER A 106 -9.35 -15.71 4.20
N ASP A 107 -9.41 -14.59 3.49
CA ASP A 107 -10.35 -14.48 2.37
C ASP A 107 -9.90 -15.33 1.19
N ARG A 108 -10.91 -15.88 0.51
CA ARG A 108 -10.76 -16.43 -0.84
C ARG A 108 -10.85 -15.25 -1.81
N GLU A 109 -9.73 -14.67 -2.24
CA GLU A 109 -9.76 -14.18 -3.61
C GLU A 109 -9.86 -15.42 -4.50
N MET A 110 -10.92 -15.49 -5.31
CA MET A 110 -11.11 -16.52 -6.33
C MET A 110 -9.95 -16.42 -7.33
N SER A 111 -8.83 -17.08 -7.05
CA SER A 111 -7.95 -17.50 -8.14
C SER A 111 -8.74 -18.51 -8.96
N SER A 112 -8.69 -18.39 -10.28
CA SER A 112 -9.36 -19.27 -11.24
C SER A 112 -8.96 -20.75 -11.12
N ASP A 113 -7.98 -21.04 -10.26
CA ASP A 113 -7.19 -22.27 -10.28
C ASP A 113 -7.40 -23.12 -9.01
N GLY A 114 -8.19 -22.65 -8.06
CA GLY A 114 -8.57 -23.43 -6.88
C GLY A 114 -7.55 -23.37 -5.74
N GLU A 115 -7.98 -22.69 -4.68
CA GLU A 115 -7.67 -22.92 -3.26
C GLU A 115 -6.21 -22.76 -2.81
N THR A 116 -5.95 -21.63 -2.14
CA THR A 116 -4.87 -21.54 -1.14
C THR A 116 -5.49 -21.04 0.16
N TYR A 117 -5.58 -21.92 1.17
CA TYR A 117 -5.90 -21.53 2.54
C TYR A 117 -4.62 -21.30 3.31
N PHE A 118 -4.55 -20.17 4.01
CA PHE A 118 -3.55 -20.01 5.06
C PHE A 118 -4.11 -20.60 6.35
N TYR A 119 -3.61 -21.78 6.72
CA TYR A 119 -3.93 -22.42 8.01
C TYR A 119 -3.34 -21.65 9.21
N ALA A 120 -2.28 -20.88 8.99
CA ALA A 120 -1.63 -20.07 10.00
C ALA A 120 -1.69 -18.60 9.58
N PRO A 121 -2.20 -17.68 10.42
CA PRO A 121 -2.15 -16.27 10.12
C PRO A 121 -0.69 -15.75 10.13
N PRO A 122 -0.39 -14.67 9.39
CA PRO A 122 0.89 -13.96 9.49
C PRO A 122 1.17 -13.45 10.91
N SER A 123 2.41 -12.99 11.16
CA SER A 123 2.75 -12.40 12.45
C SER A 123 2.02 -11.07 12.66
N VAL A 124 1.92 -10.61 13.91
CA VAL A 124 1.32 -9.29 14.22
C VAL A 124 2.05 -8.17 13.49
N GLU A 125 3.38 -8.24 13.40
CA GLU A 125 4.20 -7.26 12.69
C GLU A 125 3.85 -7.24 11.19
N ASP A 126 3.73 -8.42 10.57
CA ASP A 126 3.36 -8.54 9.15
C ASP A 126 1.95 -8.01 8.89
N ILE A 127 0.98 -8.37 9.74
CA ILE A 127 -0.40 -7.87 9.65
C ILE A 127 -0.40 -6.35 9.76
N LEU A 128 0.27 -5.82 10.78
CA LEU A 128 0.33 -4.38 10.98
C LEU A 128 1.12 -3.69 9.87
N SER A 129 2.03 -4.35 9.13
CA SER A 129 2.77 -3.73 8.02
C SER A 129 1.86 -3.22 6.89
N SER A 130 0.74 -3.91 6.63
CA SER A 130 -0.18 -3.63 5.53
C SER A 130 -1.64 -3.43 5.97
N GLY A 131 -1.92 -3.59 7.26
CA GLY A 131 -3.28 -3.57 7.80
C GLY A 131 -3.97 -2.23 7.71
N TYR A 132 -5.27 -2.24 7.42
CA TYR A 132 -6.15 -1.08 7.39
C TYR A 132 -7.49 -1.42 8.04
N PHE A 133 -7.90 -0.59 9.00
CA PHE A 133 -9.21 -0.70 9.63
C PHE A 133 -10.22 0.20 8.92
N ASP A 134 -11.35 -0.34 8.50
CA ASP A 134 -12.36 0.39 7.73
C ASP A 134 -13.58 0.86 8.56
N GLY A 135 -13.52 0.65 9.88
CA GLY A 135 -14.64 0.87 10.80
C GLY A 135 -15.42 -0.40 11.14
N SER A 136 -15.20 -1.49 10.41
CA SER A 136 -15.90 -2.76 10.61
C SER A 136 -14.98 -3.96 10.73
N GLU A 137 -13.85 -3.97 10.01
CA GLU A 137 -12.86 -5.04 10.04
C GLU A 137 -11.44 -4.51 9.83
N LEU A 138 -10.45 -5.33 10.20
CA LEU A 138 -9.04 -5.08 9.89
C LEU A 138 -8.64 -5.95 8.69
N ALA A 139 -8.50 -5.34 7.51
CA ALA A 139 -8.03 -6.01 6.31
C ALA A 139 -6.51 -5.81 6.12
N PHE A 140 -5.80 -6.80 5.60
CA PHE A 140 -4.34 -6.75 5.39
C PHE A 140 -3.90 -7.65 4.24
N ASP A 141 -2.71 -7.40 3.70
CA ASP A 141 -2.10 -8.24 2.68
C ASP A 141 -1.34 -9.42 3.32
N ILE A 142 -1.52 -10.62 2.78
CA ILE A 142 -0.83 -11.84 3.24
C ILE A 142 0.43 -12.15 2.41
N ASP A 143 0.54 -11.70 1.15
CA ASP A 143 1.57 -12.20 0.22
C ASP A 143 1.95 -11.20 -0.90
N GLY A 144 1.65 -9.92 -0.73
CA GLY A 144 2.10 -8.83 -1.60
C GLY A 144 1.33 -8.67 -2.92
N HIS A 145 0.53 -9.66 -3.35
CA HIS A 145 -0.12 -9.67 -4.66
C HIS A 145 -1.47 -10.41 -4.67
N ALA A 146 -2.53 -9.76 -4.18
CA ALA A 146 -3.94 -10.17 -4.35
C ALA A 146 -4.47 -11.25 -3.38
N LYS A 147 -3.92 -11.32 -2.16
CA LYS A 147 -4.49 -12.16 -1.08
C LYS A 147 -4.75 -11.31 0.14
N VAL A 148 -6.02 -11.14 0.48
CA VAL A 148 -6.44 -10.34 1.61
C VAL A 148 -6.72 -11.25 2.80
N GLY A 149 -6.10 -10.96 3.93
CA GLY A 149 -6.49 -11.46 5.24
C GLY A 149 -7.40 -10.46 5.92
N ARG A 150 -8.31 -10.95 6.74
CA ARG A 150 -9.20 -10.10 7.54
C ARG A 150 -9.22 -10.56 8.98
N ILE A 151 -9.30 -9.62 9.90
CA ILE A 151 -9.70 -9.88 11.27
C ILE A 151 -11.05 -9.20 11.48
N ILE A 152 -12.08 -10.00 11.71
CA ILE A 152 -13.45 -9.54 11.87
C ILE A 152 -13.73 -9.40 13.37
N PRO A 153 -13.99 -8.18 13.88
CA PRO A 153 -14.57 -7.91 15.18
C PRO A 153 -15.71 -8.87 15.53
N VAL A 154 -15.66 -9.41 16.73
CA VAL A 154 -16.71 -10.28 17.26
C VAL A 154 -17.17 -9.72 18.58
N ASP A 155 -18.49 -9.58 18.72
CA ASP A 155 -19.11 -9.27 19.99
C ASP A 155 -19.06 -10.52 20.87
N ILE A 156 -17.96 -10.64 21.60
CA ILE A 156 -17.81 -11.67 22.62
C ILE A 156 -18.03 -10.99 23.95
N ASN A 157 -19.16 -11.30 24.56
CA ASN A 157 -19.37 -10.98 25.96
C ASN A 157 -18.45 -11.90 26.78
N LEU A 158 -17.25 -11.41 27.09
CA LEU A 158 -16.26 -12.10 27.94
C LEU A 158 -16.67 -11.97 29.41
N ASP A 159 -17.92 -12.30 29.73
CA ASP A 159 -18.38 -12.46 31.10
C ASP A 159 -17.91 -13.83 31.59
N HIS A 160 -16.73 -13.88 32.21
CA HIS A 160 -16.24 -15.03 32.98
C HIS A 160 -15.49 -14.61 34.24
#